data_AF-A0A7V6G3A2-F1
#
_entry.id   AF-A0A7V6G3A2-F1
#
_cell.length_a   1.000
_cell.length_b   1.000
_cell.length_c   1.000
_cell.angle_alpha   90.00
_cell.angle_beta   90.00
_cell.angle_gamma   90.00
#
_symmetry.space_group_name_H-M   'P 1'
#
loop_
_entity.id
_entity.type
_entity.pdbx_description
1 polymer ?
#
loop_
_entity_poly.entity_id
_entity_poly.type
_entity_poly.pdbx_seq_one_letter_code
_entity_poly.pdbx_strand_id
1 'polypeptide(L)' 'MFFTSYDIGYAVGGSGLILKTVDGGGHWVAQTSGTTRTLFSVHFPTVNVGYAVGEQGTILKTVNGGDTW' A
#
# COMPACT_ATOMS: atom_id res chain seq x y z
N MET A 1 -7.18 -1.20 -4.22
CA MET A 1 -7.19 -1.85 -2.88
C MET A 1 -6.81 -3.31 -3.08
N PHE A 2 -6.08 -3.91 -2.15
CA PHE A 2 -5.62 -5.30 -2.20
C PHE A 2 -5.57 -5.89 -0.79
N PHE A 3 -5.94 -7.16 -0.63
CA PHE A 3 -5.87 -7.88 0.65
C PHE A 3 -4.94 -9.09 0.52
N THR A 4 -3.99 -9.22 1.44
CA THR A 4 -3.07 -10.38 1.52
C THR A 4 -3.65 -11.52 2.35
N SER A 5 -4.67 -11.23 3.14
CA SER A 5 -5.45 -12.17 3.96
C SER A 5 -6.83 -11.57 4.24
N TYR A 6 -7.67 -12.23 5.03
CA TYR A 6 -8.96 -11.66 5.43
C TYR A 6 -8.80 -10.37 6.26
N ASP A 7 -7.77 -10.29 7.10
CA ASP A 7 -7.58 -9.17 8.03
C ASP A 7 -6.66 -8.07 7.49
N ILE A 8 -5.63 -8.46 6.72
CA ILE A 8 -4.59 -7.53 6.26
C ILE A 8 -4.90 -7.02 4.86
N GLY A 9 -5.09 -5.70 4.76
CA GLY A 9 -5.44 -5.01 3.52
C GLY A 9 -4.70 -3.70 3.31
N TYR A 10 -4.65 -3.27 2.04
CA TYR A 10 -3.94 -2.08 1.58
C TYR A 10 -4.79 -1.30 0.58
N ALA A 11 -4.80 0.03 0.71
CA ALA A 11 -5.42 0.94 -0.25
C ALA A 11 -4.43 2.05 -0.63
N VAL A 12 -4.49 2.49 -1.88
CA VAL A 12 -3.64 3.56 -2.40
C VAL A 12 -4.48 4.60 -3.14
N GLY A 13 -3.98 5.82 -3.25
CA GLY A 13 -4.72 6.89 -3.93
C GLY A 13 -3.91 8.17 -4.16
N GLY A 14 -4.65 9.28 -4.23
CA GLY A 14 -4.10 10.61 -4.50
C GLY A 14 -3.07 11.08 -3.46
N SER A 15 -2.20 12.00 -3.86
CA SER A 15 -1.21 12.64 -2.98
C SER A 15 -0.28 11.64 -2.26
N GLY A 16 0.04 10.51 -2.90
CA GLY A 16 0.89 9.47 -2.31
C GLY A 16 0.24 8.67 -1.19
N LEU A 17 -1.09 8.69 -1.07
CA LEU A 17 -1.81 7.98 -0.01
C LEU A 17 -1.54 6.47 -0.08
N ILE A 18 -1.12 5.91 1.05
CA ILE A 18 -1.12 4.47 1.32
C ILE A 18 -1.79 4.27 2.68
N LEU A 19 -2.77 3.37 2.74
CA LEU A 19 -3.43 2.95 3.97
C LEU A 19 -3.25 1.44 4.15
N LYS A 20 -3.07 1.01 5.41
CA LYS A 20 -2.99 -0.39 5.84
C LYS A 20 -4.07 -0.68 6.89
N THR A 21 -4.76 -1.81 6.76
CA THR A 21 -5.64 -2.36 7.79
C THR A 21 -5.09 -3.70 8.26
N VAL A 22 -5.37 -4.06 9.51
CA VAL A 22 -5.05 -5.36 10.13
C VAL A 22 -6.29 -5.99 10.78
N ASP A 23 -7.48 -5.47 10.49
CA ASP A 23 -8.77 -5.89 11.05
C ASP A 23 -9.86 -5.96 9.99
N GLY A 24 -9.49 -6.35 8.76
CA GLY A 24 -10.44 -6.60 7.67
C GLY A 24 -11.06 -5.33 7.09
N GLY A 25 -10.46 -4.17 7.33
CA GLY A 25 -10.95 -2.88 6.89
C GLY A 25 -11.81 -2.13 7.92
N GLY A 26 -11.87 -2.60 9.16
CA GLY A 26 -12.52 -1.88 10.26
C GLY A 26 -11.80 -0.57 10.61
N HIS A 27 -10.47 -0.59 10.63
CA HIS A 27 -9.62 0.58 10.84
C HIS A 27 -8.46 0.61 9.83
N TRP A 28 -8.09 1.82 9.42
CA TRP A 28 -7.03 2.06 8.45
C TRP A 28 -5.99 3.04 9.01
N VAL A 29 -4.71 2.65 8.93
CA VAL A 29 -3.58 3.45 9.38
C VAL A 29 -2.77 3.89 8.17
N ALA A 30 -2.50 5.20 8.07
CA ALA A 30 -1.70 5.76 6.99
C ALA A 30 -0.24 5.30 7.08
N GLN A 31 0.33 4.94 5.92
CA GLN A 31 1.74 4.59 5.76
C GLN A 31 2.44 5.71 4.99
N THR A 32 3.69 6.02 5.36
CA THR A 32 4.50 6.99 4.63
C THR A 32 5.00 6.36 3.33
N SER A 33 4.64 6.96 2.19
CA SER A 33 5.01 6.48 0.85
C SER A 33 6.27 7.12 0.28
N GLY A 34 6.77 8.20 0.89
CA GLY A 34 7.93 8.95 0.40
C GLY A 34 7.68 9.77 -0.87
N THR A 35 6.44 9.85 -1.35
CA THR A 35 6.06 10.58 -2.56
C THR A 35 4.74 11.32 -2.39
N THR A 36 4.52 12.36 -3.20
CA THR A 36 3.22 13.05 -3.31
C THR A 36 2.49 12.69 -4.61
N ARG A 37 3.05 11.80 -5.42
CA ARG A 37 2.45 11.35 -6.69
C ARG A 37 1.25 10.46 -6.44
N THR A 38 0.21 10.58 -7.26
CA THR A 38 -0.96 9.69 -7.16
C THR A 38 -0.53 8.26 -7.40
N LEU A 39 -0.95 7.36 -6.50
CA LEU A 39 -0.74 5.92 -6.63
C LEU A 39 -2.04 5.28 -7.15
N PHE A 40 -1.93 4.54 -8.25
CA PHE A 40 -3.07 3.97 -8.97
C PHE A 40 -3.37 2.53 -8.57
N SER A 41 -2.35 1.77 -8.19
CA SER A 41 -2.52 0.35 -7.85
C SER A 41 -1.51 -0.11 -6.81
N VAL A 42 -1.91 -1.14 -6.07
CA VAL A 42 -1.08 -1.83 -5.09
C VAL A 42 -1.30 -3.32 -5.21
N HIS A 43 -0.22 -4.09 -5.14
CA HIS A 43 -0.27 -5.54 -5.21
C HIS A 43 0.83 -6.16 -4.35
N PHE A 44 0.50 -7.28 -3.71
CA PHE A 44 1.41 -8.03 -2.86
C PHE A 44 1.52 -9.47 -3.38
N PRO A 45 2.65 -9.85 -4.03
CA PRO A 45 2.91 -11.24 -4.38
C PRO A 45 3.11 -12.15 -3.16
N THR A 46 3.52 -11.59 -2.02
CA THR A 46 3.58 -12.29 -0.72
C THR A 46 3.12 -11.35 0.38
N VAL A 47 2.88 -11.87 1.59
CA VAL A 47 2.47 -11.02 2.73
C VAL A 47 3.49 -9.93 3.09
N ASN A 48 4.77 -10.13 2.75
CA ASN A 48 5.86 -9.21 3.09
C ASN A 48 6.27 -8.32 1.90
N VAL A 49 6.23 -8.84 0.68
CA VAL A 49 6.68 -8.11 -0.50
C VAL A 49 5.49 -7.50 -1.23
N GLY A 50 5.51 -6.20 -1.43
CA GLY A 50 4.45 -5.46 -2.10
C GLY A 50 4.97 -4.31 -2.95
N TYR A 51 4.16 -3.92 -3.93
CA TYR A 51 4.47 -2.86 -4.88
C TYR A 51 3.29 -1.91 -4.99
N ALA A 52 3.57 -0.60 -4.98
CA ALA A 52 2.60 0.43 -5.33
C ALA A 52 3.10 1.20 -6.55
N VAL A 53 2.23 1.44 -7.52
CA VAL A 53 2.58 2.09 -8.79
C VAL A 53 1.71 3.32 -9.02
N GLY A 54 2.29 4.36 -9.63
CA GLY A 54 1.65 5.67 -9.72
C GLY A 54 2.12 6.53 -10.89
N GLU A 55 1.76 7.81 -10.81
CA GLU A 55 2.11 8.82 -11.82
C GLU A 55 3.62 8.91 -12.10
N GLN A 56 3.96 9.35 -13.31
CA GLN A 56 5.33 9.66 -13.72
C GLN A 56 6.32 8.48 -13.55
N GLY A 57 5.82 7.23 -13.68
CA GLY A 57 6.64 6.03 -13.52
C GLY A 57 7.01 5.72 -12.06
N THR A 58 6.28 6.28 -11.08
CA THR A 58 6.51 5.99 -9.67
C THR A 58 6.26 4.51 -9.39
N ILE A 59 7.26 3.85 -8.80
CA ILE A 59 7.19 2.47 -8.31
C ILE A 59 7.78 2.46 -6.90
N LEU A 60 6.97 2.06 -5.93
CA LEU A 60 7.37 1.88 -4.53
C LEU A 60 7.42 0.39 -4.21
N LYS A 61 8.29 -0.02 -3.28
CA LYS A 61 8.48 -1.42 -2.92
C LYS A 61 8.67 -1.57 -1.43
N THR A 62 7.80 -2.38 -0.84
CA THR A 62 7.99 -2.88 0.51
C THR A 62 8.50 -4.32 0.51
N VAL A 63 9.28 -4.67 1.53
CA VAL A 63 9.71 -6.06 1.84
C VAL A 63 9.35 -6.48 3.26
N ASN A 64 8.57 -5.65 3.97
CA ASN A 64 8.15 -5.84 5.35
C ASN A 64 6.64 -5.55 5.54
N GLY A 65 5.82 -5.90 4.54
CA GLY A 65 4.36 -5.81 4.68
C GLY A 65 3.85 -4.37 4.77
N GLY A 66 4.53 -3.43 4.11
CA GLY A 66 4.11 -2.04 4.03
C GLY A 66 4.40 -1.19 5.26
N ASP A 67 5.24 -1.66 6.20
CA ASP A 67 5.75 -0.84 7.30
C ASP A 67 6.72 0.24 6.78
N THR A 68 7.43 -0.05 5.68
CA THR A 68 8.21 0.90 4.88
C THR A 68 8.04 0.63 3.38
N TRP A 69 8.03 1.67 2.54
CA TRP A 69 7.70 1.63 1.09
C TRP A 69 8.81 2.16 0.18
#